data_AF-A0A6G5A6A2-F1
#
_entry.id   AF-A0A6G5A6A2-F1
#
_cell.length_a   1.000
_cell.length_b   1.000
_cell.length_c   1.000
_cell.angle_alpha   90.00
_cell.angle_beta   90.00
_cell.angle_gamma   90.00
#
_symmetry.space_group_name_H-M   'P 1'
#
loop_
_entity.id
_entity.type
_entity.pdbx_description
1 polymer ?
#
loop_
_entity_poly.entity_id
_entity_poly.type
_entity_poly.pdbx_seq_one_letter_code
_entity_poly.pdbx_strand_id
1 'polypeptide(L)'
;MTRLVALNFSFLIVFALTSSVIEISNVNAAIGGHDPAAATPNSGAVPGTGGAPSTAVAISNSTPPRGGTQPGTTLASNVRHVCGRNEKYETCRRSKKSYCDERTCKTRFNLRRSCTSVCRRRCICRSGFYRNHKGRCVRFFKCGSWIDSVKEKLQTMFKGRAE
;
A
#
# COMPACT_ATOMS: atom_id res chain seq x y z
N MET A 1 58.05 0.75 -14.12
CA MET A 1 58.23 -0.65 -13.69
C MET A 1 56.86 -1.20 -13.27
N THR A 2 56.10 -1.69 -14.23
CA THR A 2 54.74 -2.25 -14.02
C THR A 2 54.88 -3.74 -13.75
N ARG A 3 54.69 -4.17 -12.50
CA ARG A 3 54.66 -5.61 -12.17
C ARG A 3 53.22 -6.09 -12.24
N LEU A 4 52.90 -6.78 -13.34
CA LEU A 4 51.67 -7.54 -13.51
C LEU A 4 51.77 -8.77 -12.58
N VAL A 5 51.00 -8.78 -11.49
CA VAL A 5 50.92 -9.94 -10.60
C VAL A 5 50.00 -10.96 -11.27
N ALA A 6 50.58 -12.03 -11.81
CA ALA A 6 49.84 -13.19 -12.30
C ALA A 6 49.20 -13.92 -11.10
N LEU A 7 47.90 -13.71 -10.89
CA LEU A 7 47.14 -14.41 -9.86
C LEU A 7 46.85 -15.83 -10.36
N ASN A 8 47.50 -16.81 -9.72
CA ASN A 8 47.33 -18.24 -9.99
C ASN A 8 45.86 -18.64 -9.81
N PHE A 9 45.26 -19.15 -10.90
CA PHE A 9 43.85 -19.55 -10.97
C PHE A 9 43.46 -20.57 -9.88
N SER A 10 44.42 -21.36 -9.41
CA SER A 10 44.25 -22.33 -8.32
C SER A 10 43.85 -21.69 -6.99
N PHE A 11 44.28 -20.45 -6.69
CA PHE A 11 43.91 -19.76 -5.46
C PHE A 11 42.47 -19.23 -5.48
N LEU A 12 41.95 -18.85 -6.64
CA LEU A 12 40.57 -18.36 -6.77
C LEU A 12 39.55 -19.51 -6.61
N ILE A 13 39.89 -20.72 -7.05
CA ILE A 13 39.02 -21.90 -6.92
C ILE A 13 38.94 -22.37 -5.46
N VAL A 14 40.04 -22.31 -4.69
CA VAL A 14 40.04 -22.66 -3.27
C VAL A 14 39.19 -21.68 -2.44
N PHE A 15 39.22 -20.38 -2.78
CA PHE A 15 38.42 -19.36 -2.08
C PHE A 15 36.91 -19.49 -2.35
N ALA A 16 36.53 -19.97 -3.53
CA ALA A 16 35.14 -20.17 -3.91
C ALA A 16 34.49 -21.39 -3.25
N LEU A 17 35.26 -22.43 -2.92
CA LEU A 17 34.73 -23.68 -2.34
C LEU A 17 34.67 -23.68 -0.81
N THR A 18 35.38 -22.80 -0.11
CA THR A 18 35.39 -22.75 1.37
C THR A 18 34.39 -21.75 1.97
N SER A 19 33.68 -20.98 1.16
CA SER A 19 32.80 -19.90 1.64
C SER A 19 31.37 -20.36 2.02
N SER A 20 31.09 -21.66 2.09
CA SER A 20 29.76 -22.18 2.43
C SER A 20 29.66 -22.70 3.88
N VAL A 21 29.94 -21.86 4.88
CA VAL A 21 29.38 -22.01 6.24
C VAL A 21 29.26 -20.61 6.88
N ILE A 22 28.13 -19.94 6.67
CA ILE A 22 27.70 -18.86 7.59
C ILE A 22 26.83 -19.54 8.64
N GLU A 23 27.44 -19.89 9.76
CA GLU A 23 26.76 -20.23 11.01
C GLU A 23 25.90 -19.02 11.43
N ILE A 24 24.57 -19.15 11.30
CA ILE A 24 23.63 -18.22 11.92
C ILE A 24 23.47 -18.72 13.37
N SER A 25 24.20 -18.11 14.30
CA SER A 25 24.04 -18.40 15.72
C SER A 25 22.60 -18.08 16.16
N ASN A 26 21.87 -19.14 16.48
CA ASN A 26 20.57 -19.11 17.13
C ASN A 26 20.76 -18.71 18.60
N VAL A 27 20.16 -17.61 19.04
CA VAL A 27 19.98 -17.30 20.46
C VAL A 27 18.49 -17.19 20.76
N ASN A 28 17.92 -18.29 21.23
CA ASN A 28 16.66 -18.33 21.95
C ASN A 28 16.94 -18.85 23.37
N ALA A 29 16.65 -18.02 24.38
CA ALA A 29 16.30 -18.30 25.79
C ALA A 29 16.74 -17.07 26.64
N ALA A 30 15.95 -16.49 27.53
CA ALA A 30 15.06 -17.15 28.47
C ALA A 30 13.71 -16.45 28.66
N ILE A 31 12.76 -17.30 29.02
CA ILE A 31 11.39 -17.05 29.45
C ILE A 31 11.37 -17.02 30.98
N GLY A 32 10.55 -16.14 31.55
CA GLY A 32 9.94 -16.26 32.87
C GLY A 32 8.98 -15.08 33.04
N GLY A 33 7.72 -15.19 33.41
CA GLY A 33 6.81 -16.27 33.78
C GLY A 33 5.53 -15.60 34.34
N HIS A 34 4.40 -16.32 34.32
CA HIS A 34 3.08 -16.02 34.93
C HIS A 34 2.23 -14.84 34.36
N ASP A 35 0.90 -14.90 34.22
CA ASP A 35 -0.14 -15.95 34.15
C ASP A 35 -1.50 -15.25 33.75
N PRO A 36 -2.69 -15.88 33.70
CA PRO A 36 -3.57 -15.84 32.53
C PRO A 36 -4.89 -15.06 32.71
N ALA A 37 -5.60 -14.76 31.61
CA ALA A 37 -7.06 -14.65 31.63
C ALA A 37 -7.71 -14.79 30.24
N ALA A 38 -8.47 -15.88 30.11
CA ALA A 38 -9.79 -15.96 29.47
C ALA A 38 -9.92 -15.83 27.94
N ALA A 39 -10.01 -17.02 27.33
CA ALA A 39 -10.96 -17.45 26.30
C ALA A 39 -12.04 -16.45 25.81
N THR A 40 -12.20 -16.35 24.49
CA THR A 40 -13.26 -17.09 23.76
C THR A 40 -13.11 -16.91 22.23
N PRO A 41 -13.44 -17.94 21.43
CA PRO A 41 -13.45 -17.87 19.98
C PRO A 41 -14.83 -17.46 19.49
N ASN A 42 -14.92 -16.68 18.42
CA ASN A 42 -16.13 -16.70 17.59
C ASN A 42 -15.78 -16.51 16.11
N SER A 43 -15.78 -17.65 15.42
CA SER A 43 -16.06 -17.78 14.01
C SER A 43 -17.41 -17.15 13.68
N GLY A 44 -17.47 -16.40 12.58
CA GLY A 44 -18.70 -15.77 12.12
C GLY A 44 -18.62 -15.46 10.63
N ALA A 45 -18.65 -16.51 9.82
CA ALA A 45 -19.06 -16.39 8.43
C ALA A 45 -20.60 -16.31 8.38
N VAL A 46 -21.17 -15.29 7.74
CA VAL A 46 -22.55 -15.30 7.25
C VAL A 46 -22.64 -14.54 5.91
N PRO A 47 -23.42 -15.04 4.91
CA PRO A 47 -23.59 -14.47 3.57
C PRO A 47 -24.91 -13.69 3.37
N GLY A 48 -25.02 -12.94 2.24
CA GLY A 48 -26.25 -12.27 1.74
C GLY A 48 -26.58 -10.95 2.46
N THR A 49 -27.24 -9.92 1.90
CA THR A 49 -28.16 -9.75 0.76
C THR A 49 -28.13 -8.27 0.30
N GLY A 50 -28.68 -7.98 -0.89
CA GLY A 50 -28.63 -6.67 -1.55
C GLY A 50 -29.33 -5.50 -0.83
N GLY A 51 -28.90 -4.29 -1.19
CA GLY A 51 -29.51 -3.02 -0.81
C GLY A 51 -29.05 -1.91 -1.78
N ALA A 52 -30.02 -1.18 -2.31
CA ALA A 52 -29.98 -0.25 -3.43
C ALA A 52 -29.17 1.06 -3.17
N PRO A 53 -28.97 1.94 -4.18
CA PRO A 53 -28.11 3.12 -4.06
C PRO A 53 -28.87 4.28 -3.42
N SER A 54 -28.36 4.83 -2.32
CA SER A 54 -28.80 6.13 -1.82
C SER A 54 -27.82 7.21 -2.28
N THR A 55 -28.24 7.90 -3.33
CA THR A 55 -27.85 9.28 -3.62
C THR A 55 -28.29 10.18 -2.46
N ALA A 56 -27.36 10.89 -1.84
CA ALA A 56 -27.60 12.24 -1.32
C ALA A 56 -26.27 12.90 -0.94
N VAL A 57 -26.13 14.11 -1.47
CA VAL A 57 -25.02 15.04 -1.32
C VAL A 57 -25.10 15.71 0.07
N ALA A 58 -23.97 15.90 0.72
CA ALA A 58 -23.79 16.96 1.72
C ALA A 58 -22.41 17.57 1.52
N ILE A 59 -22.37 18.70 0.80
CA ILE A 59 -21.22 19.60 0.72
C ILE A 59 -21.28 20.46 1.98
N SER A 60 -20.45 20.16 2.98
CA SER A 60 -20.25 21.06 4.11
C SER A 60 -19.20 22.10 3.71
N ASN A 61 -19.69 23.28 3.30
CA ASN A 61 -18.89 24.50 3.24
C ASN A 61 -18.51 24.89 4.67
N SER A 62 -17.26 24.63 5.06
CA SER A 62 -16.72 25.11 6.34
C SER A 62 -15.85 26.36 6.11
N THR A 63 -16.40 27.49 6.51
CA THR A 63 -15.75 28.78 6.80
C THR A 63 -14.46 28.56 7.61
N PRO A 64 -13.37 29.31 7.39
CA PRO A 64 -12.17 29.19 8.21
C PRO A 64 -12.39 29.85 9.58
N PRO A 65 -12.13 29.19 10.72
CA PRO A 65 -12.16 29.88 12.00
C PRO A 65 -10.88 30.67 12.22
N ARG A 66 -11.09 31.92 12.63
CA ARG A 66 -10.12 32.88 13.16
C ARG A 66 -9.45 32.32 14.42
N GLY A 67 -8.20 32.72 14.63
CA GLY A 67 -7.33 32.23 15.69
C GLY A 67 -7.92 32.32 17.10
N GLY A 68 -7.69 31.24 17.85
CA GLY A 68 -7.84 31.16 19.29
C GLY A 68 -6.82 30.15 19.82
N THR A 69 -5.94 30.61 20.70
CA THR A 69 -4.96 29.79 21.42
C THR A 69 -5.73 28.88 22.40
N GLN A 70 -5.79 27.58 22.14
CA GLN A 70 -6.27 26.60 23.12
C GLN A 70 -5.10 25.76 23.66
N PRO A 71 -4.91 25.70 24.99
CA PRO A 71 -4.03 24.74 25.64
C PRO A 71 -4.56 23.32 25.41
N GLY A 72 -3.64 22.39 25.21
CA GLY A 72 -3.92 21.02 24.78
C GLY A 72 -4.95 20.29 25.66
N THR A 73 -6.14 20.09 25.11
CA THR A 73 -6.99 18.96 25.47
C THR A 73 -6.60 17.79 24.58
N THR A 74 -5.95 16.79 25.16
CA THR A 74 -5.76 15.47 24.55
C THR A 74 -7.11 14.76 24.45
N LEU A 75 -7.97 15.18 23.51
CA LEU A 75 -9.01 14.30 23.01
C LEU A 75 -8.32 13.24 22.17
N ALA A 76 -8.15 12.05 22.75
CA ALA A 76 -7.97 10.82 22.00
C ALA A 76 -9.27 10.53 21.22
N SER A 77 -9.60 11.39 20.26
CA SER A 77 -10.69 11.17 19.34
C SER A 77 -10.24 10.07 18.40
N ASN A 78 -10.83 8.89 18.55
CA ASN A 78 -10.68 7.79 17.60
C ASN A 78 -11.43 8.18 16.31
N VAL A 79 -10.90 9.19 15.61
CA VAL A 79 -11.39 9.61 14.30
C VAL A 79 -10.95 8.53 13.32
N ARG A 80 -11.87 7.61 13.02
CA ARG A 80 -11.68 6.67 11.93
C ARG A 80 -11.66 7.47 10.63
N HIS A 81 -10.49 7.62 10.04
CA HIS A 81 -10.35 8.23 8.73
C HIS A 81 -10.92 7.29 7.67
N VAL A 82 -12.15 7.57 7.22
CA VAL A 82 -12.83 6.79 6.19
C VAL A 82 -12.25 7.17 4.82
N CYS A 83 -11.64 6.21 4.15
CA CYS A 83 -11.17 6.34 2.77
C CYS A 83 -12.01 5.49 1.83
N GLY A 84 -11.97 5.81 0.53
CA GLY A 84 -12.71 5.09 -0.49
C GLY A 84 -12.17 3.68 -0.75
N ARG A 85 -12.81 2.99 -1.69
CA ARG A 85 -12.41 1.62 -2.05
C ARG A 85 -10.99 1.61 -2.62
N ASN A 86 -10.15 0.71 -2.09
CA ASN A 86 -8.73 0.55 -2.42
C ASN A 86 -7.85 1.75 -2.07
N GLU A 87 -8.31 2.61 -1.17
CA GLU A 87 -7.53 3.68 -0.58
C GLU A 87 -7.10 3.31 0.85
N LYS A 88 -6.07 3.98 1.34
CA LYS A 88 -5.63 3.94 2.73
C LYS A 88 -5.37 5.36 3.20
N TYR A 89 -5.60 5.63 4.48
CA TYR A 89 -5.28 6.93 5.05
C TYR A 89 -3.78 7.01 5.33
N GLU A 90 -3.11 7.98 4.73
CA GLU A 90 -1.70 8.25 4.98
C GLU A 90 -1.57 9.15 6.20
N THR A 91 -0.95 8.64 7.27
CA THR A 91 -0.69 9.39 8.50
C THR A 91 0.73 9.93 8.54
N CYS A 92 0.90 11.12 9.13
CA CYS A 92 2.22 11.68 9.38
C CYS A 92 2.87 11.01 10.58
N ARG A 93 3.87 10.17 10.31
CA ARG A 93 4.68 9.50 11.33
C ARG A 93 6.02 10.23 11.44
N ARG A 94 6.40 10.63 12.65
CA ARG A 94 7.70 11.30 12.89
C ARG A 94 8.90 10.48 12.44
N SER A 95 8.79 9.14 12.48
CA SER A 95 9.85 8.22 12.03
C SER A 95 9.96 8.07 10.50
N LYS A 96 9.01 8.58 9.72
CA LYS A 96 9.02 8.44 8.26
C LYS A 96 9.69 9.65 7.62
N LYS A 97 10.88 9.45 7.05
CA LYS A 97 11.70 10.51 6.40
C LYS A 97 11.16 10.97 5.05
N SER A 98 10.42 10.12 4.33
CA SER A 98 9.94 10.41 2.98
C SER A 98 8.50 9.95 2.76
N TYR A 99 7.69 10.84 2.20
CA TYR A 99 6.28 10.63 1.87
C TYR A 99 6.12 10.61 0.36
N CYS A 100 5.93 9.41 -0.17
CA CYS A 100 5.68 9.20 -1.59
C CYS A 100 4.21 9.43 -1.92
N ASP A 101 3.97 10.16 -3.00
CA ASP A 101 2.64 10.29 -3.57
C ASP A 101 2.15 8.96 -4.15
N GLU A 102 0.83 8.86 -4.28
CA GLU A 102 0.18 7.74 -4.95
C GLU A 102 0.54 7.72 -6.44
N ARG A 103 0.59 6.52 -7.03
CA ARG A 103 0.76 6.40 -8.49
C ARG A 103 -0.56 6.71 -9.17
N THR A 104 -0.49 7.44 -10.28
CA THR A 104 -1.63 7.64 -11.17
C THR A 104 -1.55 6.65 -12.33
N CYS A 105 -2.64 6.48 -13.07
CA CYS A 105 -2.62 5.70 -14.30
C CYS A 105 -1.62 6.25 -15.34
N LYS A 106 -1.35 7.56 -15.33
CA LYS A 106 -0.35 8.19 -16.21
C LYS A 106 1.08 7.81 -15.82
N THR A 107 1.38 7.80 -14.53
CA THR A 107 2.71 7.48 -13.99
C THR A 107 2.87 5.99 -13.67
N ARG A 108 2.00 5.12 -14.19
CA ARG A 108 1.98 3.70 -13.78
C ARG A 108 3.22 2.92 -14.21
N PHE A 109 3.82 3.33 -15.32
CA PHE A 109 5.04 2.75 -15.87
C PHE A 109 6.31 3.35 -15.25
N ASN A 110 6.18 4.41 -14.43
CA ASN A 110 7.33 5.02 -13.78
C ASN A 110 7.77 4.14 -12.61
N LEU A 111 9.03 3.70 -12.68
CA LEU A 111 9.63 2.89 -11.63
C LEU A 111 9.76 3.71 -10.33
N ARG A 112 10.20 4.97 -10.44
CA ARG A 112 10.34 5.89 -9.32
C ARG A 112 9.04 6.65 -9.04
N ARG A 113 8.66 6.73 -7.77
CA ARG A 113 7.57 7.60 -7.30
C ARG A 113 8.13 8.95 -6.92
N SER A 114 7.35 10.00 -7.13
CA SER A 114 7.64 11.31 -6.55
C SER A 114 7.42 11.21 -5.04
N CYS A 115 8.48 11.47 -4.28
CA CYS A 115 8.42 11.48 -2.83
C CYS A 115 8.96 12.80 -2.31
N THR A 116 8.31 13.33 -1.28
CA THR A 116 8.66 14.60 -0.64
C THR A 116 8.94 14.35 0.84
N SER A 117 9.75 15.21 1.46
CA SER A 117 9.95 15.18 2.92
C SER A 117 8.74 15.73 3.68
N VAL A 118 7.86 16.46 2.99
CA VAL A 118 6.66 17.07 3.56
C VAL A 118 5.56 16.01 3.68
N CYS A 119 5.11 15.79 4.91
CA CYS A 119 3.96 14.92 5.12
C CYS A 119 2.65 15.62 4.77
N ARG A 120 1.76 14.92 4.05
CA ARG A 120 0.36 15.33 3.83
C ARG A 120 -0.58 14.23 4.30
N ARG A 121 -1.44 14.54 5.27
CA ARG A 121 -2.48 13.61 5.75
C ARG A 121 -3.63 13.56 4.74
N ARG A 122 -3.76 12.45 4.02
CA ARG A 122 -4.82 12.26 3.00
C ARG A 122 -5.05 10.78 2.71
N CYS A 123 -6.17 10.48 2.06
CA CYS A 123 -6.37 9.16 1.46
C CYS A 123 -5.50 9.02 0.21
N ILE A 124 -4.77 7.91 0.13
CA ILE A 124 -3.93 7.55 -1.01
C ILE A 124 -4.29 6.15 -1.50
N CYS A 125 -4.10 5.88 -2.79
CA CYS A 125 -4.24 4.52 -3.32
C CYS A 125 -3.32 3.55 -2.58
N ARG A 126 -3.85 2.38 -2.24
CA ARG A 126 -3.06 1.26 -1.71
C ARG A 126 -1.99 0.83 -2.72
N SER A 127 -0.92 0.20 -2.22
CA SER A 127 0.12 -0.37 -3.09
C SER A 127 -0.49 -1.31 -4.14
N GLY A 128 -0.05 -1.19 -5.40
CA GLY A 128 -0.60 -1.95 -6.53
C GLY A 128 -1.87 -1.35 -7.16
N PHE A 129 -2.41 -0.27 -6.59
CA PHE A 129 -3.49 0.50 -7.16
C PHE A 129 -3.00 1.87 -7.66
N TYR A 130 -3.70 2.37 -8.67
CA TYR A 130 -3.35 3.56 -9.42
C TYR A 130 -4.59 4.43 -9.54
N ARG A 131 -4.47 5.74 -9.27
CA ARG A 131 -5.59 6.66 -9.41
C ARG A 131 -5.86 6.93 -10.90
N ASN A 132 -7.08 6.66 -11.35
CA ASN A 132 -7.52 6.96 -12.71
C ASN A 132 -8.03 8.40 -12.84
N HIS A 133 -8.39 8.81 -14.06
CA HIS A 133 -8.92 10.15 -14.35
C HIS A 133 -10.26 10.44 -13.64
N LYS A 134 -11.01 9.40 -13.26
CA LYS A 134 -12.25 9.51 -12.47
C LYS A 134 -11.99 9.61 -10.96
N GLY A 135 -10.73 9.76 -10.54
CA GLY A 135 -10.34 9.84 -9.14
C GLY A 135 -10.43 8.51 -8.37
N ARG A 136 -10.63 7.36 -9.02
CA ARG A 136 -10.76 6.04 -8.38
C ARG A 136 -9.46 5.25 -8.43
N CYS A 137 -9.14 4.55 -7.34
CA CYS A 137 -8.00 3.64 -7.28
C CYS A 137 -8.33 2.30 -7.96
N VAL A 138 -7.67 2.03 -9.09
CA VAL A 138 -7.87 0.83 -9.93
C VAL A 138 -6.58 0.02 -10.04
N ARG A 139 -6.70 -1.26 -10.43
CA ARG A 139 -5.52 -2.09 -10.71
C ARG A 139 -4.81 -1.63 -11.97
N PHE A 140 -3.52 -1.98 -12.09
CA PHE A 140 -2.67 -1.64 -13.22
C PHE A 140 -3.31 -1.84 -14.60
N PHE A 141 -3.94 -3.00 -14.82
CA PHE A 141 -4.61 -3.33 -16.08
C PHE A 141 -5.78 -2.38 -16.39
N LYS A 142 -6.58 -2.00 -15.38
CA LYS A 142 -7.73 -1.10 -15.55
C LYS A 142 -7.36 0.38 -15.80
N CYS A 143 -6.08 0.70 -15.90
CA CYS A 143 -5.64 2.03 -16.32
C CYS A 143 -5.58 2.20 -17.84
N GLY A 144 -5.68 1.13 -18.63
CA GLY A 144 -5.69 1.22 -20.10
C GLY A 144 -7.10 1.41 -20.63
N SER A 145 -7.34 2.48 -21.39
CA SER A 145 -8.59 2.67 -22.16
C SER A 145 -8.85 1.51 -23.11
N TRP A 146 -7.80 0.89 -23.63
CA TRP A 146 -7.91 -0.24 -24.56
C TRP A 146 -8.66 -1.44 -23.97
N ILE A 147 -8.57 -1.68 -22.65
CA ILE A 147 -9.30 -2.80 -22.02
C ILE A 147 -10.80 -2.52 -21.95
N ASP A 148 -11.21 -1.26 -21.82
CA ASP A 148 -12.63 -0.90 -21.89
C ASP A 148 -13.15 -1.10 -23.33
N SER A 149 -12.38 -0.70 -24.36
CA SER A 149 -12.73 -0.92 -25.77
C SER A 149 -12.79 -2.40 -26.16
N VAL A 150 -11.85 -3.21 -25.67
CA VAL A 150 -11.86 -4.66 -25.89
C VAL A 150 -13.06 -5.28 -25.21
N LYS A 151 -13.39 -4.87 -23.98
CA LYS A 151 -14.52 -5.43 -23.23
C LYS A 151 -15.86 -5.19 -23.92
N GLU A 152 -16.12 -3.98 -24.40
CA GLU A 152 -17.34 -3.65 -25.15
C GLU A 152 -17.44 -4.49 -26.43
N LYS A 153 -16.34 -4.56 -27.20
CA LYS A 153 -16.29 -5.34 -28.45
C LYS A 153 -16.43 -6.86 -28.20
N LEU A 154 -15.93 -7.35 -27.07
CA LEU A 154 -16.10 -8.76 -26.70
C LEU A 154 -17.55 -9.05 -26.33
N GLN A 155 -18.20 -8.15 -25.58
CA GLN A 155 -19.60 -8.30 -25.17
C GLN A 155 -20.55 -8.34 -26.39
N THR A 156 -20.29 -7.54 -27.43
CA THR A 156 -21.07 -7.60 -28.66
C THR A 156 -20.89 -8.92 -29.42
N MET A 157 -19.68 -9.49 -29.42
CA MET A 157 -19.40 -10.76 -30.12
C MET A 157 -20.04 -11.97 -29.43
N PHE A 158 -20.11 -11.97 -28.09
CA PHE A 158 -20.72 -13.08 -27.34
C PHE A 158 -22.24 -12.96 -27.21
N LYS A 159 -22.82 -11.77 -27.39
CA LYS A 159 -24.28 -11.57 -27.34
C LYS A 159 -25.00 -12.07 -28.60
N GLY A 160 -24.31 -12.22 -29.72
CA GLY A 160 -24.90 -12.60 -31.02
C GLY A 160 -25.03 -14.10 -31.30
N ARG A 161 -25.02 -14.99 -30.29
CA ARG A 161 -25.10 -16.46 -30.49
C ARG A 161 -26.33 -17.11 -29.83
N ALA A 162 -27.37 -16.32 -29.54
CA ALA A 162 -28.58 -16.79 -28.84
C ALA A 162 -29.86 -16.73 -29.69
N GLU A 163 -29.76 -16.53 -31.00
CA GLU A 163 -30.91 -16.51 -31.92
C GLU A 163 -30.69 -17.47 -33.09
#